data_AF-A0A1C7HVU7-F1
#
_entry.id   AF-A0A1C7HVU7-F1
#
_cell.length_a   1.000
_cell.length_b   1.000
_cell.length_c   1.000
_cell.angle_alpha   90.00
_cell.angle_beta   90.00
_cell.angle_gamma   90.00
#
_symmetry.space_group_name_H-M   'P 1'
#
loop_
_entity.id
_entity.type
_entity.pdbx_description
1 polymer ?
#
loop_
_entity_poly.entity_id
_entity_poly.type
_entity_poly.pdbx_seq_one_letter_code
_entity_poly.pdbx_strand_id
1 'polypeptide(L)'
;MKNELLDKGIILPSGEINKDKINLVAGAITQPFAEMVWVTTGGDMETVNRLTDILVTMNIPADREKLFKILKMLYGLMGLPFSEEAEPMGAAPAVLEYFLFSFTADFGEVIQDIIADETE
;
A
#
# COMPACT_ATOMS: atom_id res chain seq x y z
N MET A 1 -15.16 -15.64 -17.42
CA MET A 1 -14.58 -14.50 -16.71
C MET A 1 -13.08 -14.73 -16.64
N LYS A 2 -12.27 -13.81 -17.15
CA LYS A 2 -10.83 -13.81 -16.87
C LYS A 2 -10.67 -13.56 -15.37
N ASN A 3 -9.98 -14.43 -14.66
CA ASN A 3 -9.67 -14.18 -13.25
C ASN A 3 -8.41 -13.30 -13.23
N GLU A 4 -8.61 -11.99 -13.14
CA GLU A 4 -7.52 -11.01 -13.21
C GLU A 4 -6.43 -11.26 -12.16
N LEU A 5 -6.80 -11.82 -10.99
CA LEU A 5 -5.85 -12.19 -9.94
C LEU A 5 -4.95 -13.36 -10.36
N LEU A 6 -5.49 -14.33 -11.12
CA LEU A 6 -4.69 -15.42 -11.70
C LEU A 6 -3.80 -14.89 -12.83
N ASP A 7 -4.35 -14.05 -13.72
CA ASP A 7 -3.62 -13.50 -14.87
C ASP A 7 -2.42 -12.64 -14.44
N LYS A 8 -2.58 -11.87 -13.36
CA LYS A 8 -1.52 -11.02 -12.79
C LYS A 8 -0.60 -11.77 -11.82
N GLY A 9 -0.83 -13.07 -11.63
CA GLY A 9 -0.02 -13.92 -10.76
C GLY A 9 -0.15 -13.60 -9.27
N ILE A 10 -1.20 -12.89 -8.86
CA ILE A 10 -1.51 -12.56 -7.46
C ILE A 10 -2.02 -13.80 -6.71
N ILE A 11 -2.73 -14.66 -7.43
CA ILE A 11 -3.15 -15.98 -6.97
C ILE A 11 -2.50 -17.03 -7.89
N LEU A 12 -2.03 -18.12 -7.31
CA LEU A 12 -1.46 -19.25 -8.04
C LEU A 12 -2.58 -20.14 -8.63
N PRO A 13 -2.30 -20.99 -9.63
CA PRO A 13 -3.28 -21.95 -10.13
C PRO A 13 -3.84 -22.90 -9.05
N SER A 14 -3.12 -23.09 -7.94
CA SER A 14 -3.56 -23.84 -6.75
C SER A 14 -4.67 -23.13 -5.96
N GLY A 15 -4.91 -21.85 -6.20
CA GLY A 15 -5.78 -20.99 -5.38
C GLY A 15 -5.06 -20.32 -4.20
N GLU A 16 -3.78 -20.61 -3.99
CA GLU A 16 -2.97 -19.98 -2.95
C GLU A 16 -2.57 -18.55 -3.33
N ILE A 17 -2.41 -17.70 -2.33
CA ILE A 17 -1.96 -16.32 -2.52
C ILE A 17 -0.45 -16.31 -2.81
N ASN A 18 -0.05 -15.63 -3.88
CA ASN A 18 1.36 -15.41 -4.20
C ASN A 18 1.88 -14.20 -3.41
N LYS A 19 2.37 -14.45 -2.20
CA LYS A 19 2.88 -13.42 -1.29
C LYS A 19 4.05 -12.65 -1.87
N ASP A 20 4.98 -13.32 -2.56
CA ASP A 20 6.14 -12.67 -3.17
C ASP A 20 5.71 -11.64 -4.21
N LYS A 21 4.74 -12.00 -5.06
CA LYS A 21 4.19 -11.07 -6.05
C LYS A 21 3.49 -9.89 -5.38
N ILE A 22 2.74 -10.11 -4.30
CA ILE A 22 2.07 -9.01 -3.58
C ILE A 22 3.09 -8.08 -2.92
N ASN A 23 4.13 -8.61 -2.27
CA ASN A 23 5.20 -7.81 -1.68
C ASN A 23 5.89 -6.93 -2.74
N LEU A 24 6.19 -7.50 -3.92
CA LEU A 24 6.78 -6.74 -5.03
C LEU A 24 5.87 -5.60 -5.50
N VAL A 25 4.57 -5.86 -5.61
CA VAL A 25 3.60 -4.82 -6.00
C VAL A 25 3.47 -3.77 -4.90
N ALA A 26 3.40 -4.18 -3.63
CA ALA A 26 3.31 -3.29 -2.48
C ALA A 26 4.53 -2.35 -2.43
N GLY A 27 5.75 -2.85 -2.42
CA GLY A 27 6.95 -2.02 -2.37
C GLY A 27 7.03 -1.02 -3.53
N ALA A 28 6.69 -1.46 -4.75
CA ALA A 28 6.71 -0.61 -5.94
C ALA A 28 5.73 0.57 -5.87
N ILE A 29 4.59 0.43 -5.18
CA ILE A 29 3.63 1.51 -5.01
C ILE A 29 3.90 2.33 -3.74
N THR A 30 4.39 1.69 -2.68
CA THR A 30 4.57 2.33 -1.37
C THR A 30 5.67 3.39 -1.43
N GLN A 31 6.76 3.12 -2.15
CA GLN A 31 7.88 4.05 -2.31
C GLN A 31 7.45 5.44 -2.79
N PRO A 32 6.84 5.61 -3.99
CA PRO A 32 6.44 6.93 -4.47
C PRO A 32 5.36 7.58 -3.60
N PHE A 33 4.53 6.79 -2.92
CA PHE A 33 3.54 7.31 -1.97
C PHE A 33 4.19 7.90 -0.72
N ALA A 34 5.15 7.20 -0.11
CA ALA A 34 5.87 7.66 1.06
C ALA A 34 6.68 8.92 0.75
N GLU A 35 7.37 8.95 -0.39
CA GLU A 35 8.09 10.13 -0.87
C GLU A 35 7.16 11.35 -1.04
N MET A 36 5.99 11.15 -1.67
CA MET A 36 5.02 12.23 -1.85
C MET A 36 4.41 12.71 -0.53
N VAL A 37 4.15 11.80 0.41
CA VAL A 37 3.74 12.16 1.77
C VAL A 37 4.80 13.05 2.41
N TRP A 38 6.06 12.61 2.40
CA TRP A 38 7.18 13.34 3.00
C TRP A 38 7.34 14.75 2.41
N VAL A 39 7.36 14.86 1.08
CA VAL A 39 7.49 16.13 0.37
C VAL A 39 6.32 17.05 0.65
N THR A 40 5.08 16.53 0.67
CA THR A 40 3.87 17.34 0.86
C THR A 40 3.75 17.86 2.30
N THR A 41 4.22 17.09 3.28
CA THR A 41 4.24 17.52 4.68
C THR A 41 5.46 18.39 5.00
N GLY A 42 6.45 18.48 4.11
CA GLY A 42 7.72 19.16 4.38
C GLY A 42 8.47 18.53 5.55
N GLY A 43 8.38 17.20 5.69
CA GLY A 43 9.01 16.46 6.79
C GLY A 43 8.32 16.61 8.15
N ASP A 44 7.08 17.12 8.21
CA ASP A 44 6.34 17.19 9.47
C ASP A 44 6.00 15.80 10.04
N MET A 45 6.82 15.35 10.98
CA MET A 45 6.69 14.06 11.66
C MET A 45 5.36 13.90 12.39
N GLU A 46 4.73 14.97 12.86
CA GLU A 46 3.43 14.86 13.51
C GLU A 46 2.37 14.41 12.51
N THR A 47 2.34 15.03 11.32
CA THR A 47 1.42 14.64 10.25
C THR A 47 1.73 13.23 9.71
N VAL A 48 3.01 12.88 9.51
CA VAL A 48 3.41 11.55 9.04
C VAL A 48 3.00 10.45 10.04
N ASN A 49 3.23 10.67 11.34
CA ASN A 49 2.83 9.71 12.37
C ASN A 49 1.30 9.56 12.45
N ARG A 50 0.55 10.66 12.35
CA ARG A 50 -0.93 10.59 12.31
C ARG A 50 -1.44 9.79 11.10
N LEU A 51 -0.83 9.96 9.92
CA LEU A 51 -1.17 9.15 8.75
C LEU A 51 -0.84 7.67 8.98
N THR A 52 0.34 7.37 9.53
CA THR A 52 0.76 6.01 9.89
C THR A 52 -0.25 5.36 10.83
N ASP A 53 -0.66 6.06 11.88
CA ASP A 53 -1.66 5.58 12.83
C ASP A 53 -3.00 5.27 12.15
N ILE A 54 -3.45 6.10 11.21
CA ILE A 54 -4.67 5.84 10.43
C ILE A 54 -4.51 4.56 9.59
N LEU A 55 -3.39 4.41 8.88
CA LEU A 55 -3.12 3.23 8.05
C LEU A 55 -3.10 1.94 8.90
N VAL A 56 -2.49 1.98 10.09
CA VAL A 56 -2.41 0.84 11.01
C VAL A 56 -3.78 0.52 11.63
N THR A 57 -4.46 1.51 12.19
CA THR A 57 -5.72 1.30 12.94
C THR A 57 -6.89 0.91 12.04
N MET A 58 -6.91 1.37 10.80
CA MET A 58 -7.93 0.98 9.81
C MET A 58 -7.62 -0.37 9.14
N ASN A 59 -6.45 -0.96 9.33
CA ASN A 59 -6.10 -2.26 8.76
C ASN A 59 -6.74 -3.43 9.53
N ILE A 60 -8.04 -3.33 9.79
CA ILE A 60 -8.88 -4.34 10.43
C ILE A 60 -9.92 -4.88 9.44
N PRO A 61 -10.41 -6.12 9.62
CA PRO A 61 -11.33 -6.74 8.65
C PRO A 61 -12.56 -5.89 8.29
N ALA A 62 -13.09 -5.12 9.24
CA ALA A 62 -14.27 -4.27 9.02
C ALA A 62 -13.98 -3.04 8.13
N ASP A 63 -12.74 -2.55 8.10
CA ASP A 63 -12.38 -1.27 7.48
C ASP A 63 -11.44 -1.39 6.29
N ARG A 64 -10.84 -2.55 6.03
CA ARG A 64 -9.85 -2.74 4.93
C ARG A 64 -10.35 -2.29 3.57
N GLU A 65 -11.61 -2.58 3.21
CA GLU A 65 -12.17 -2.13 1.92
C GLU A 65 -12.25 -0.60 1.86
N LYS A 66 -12.62 0.04 2.97
CA LYS A 66 -12.67 1.50 3.08
C LYS A 66 -11.26 2.10 3.07
N LEU A 67 -10.32 1.50 3.78
CA LEU A 67 -8.91 1.89 3.77
C LEU A 67 -8.33 1.82 2.36
N PHE A 68 -8.61 0.77 1.59
CA PHE A 68 -8.18 0.64 0.21
C PHE A 68 -8.72 1.77 -0.69
N LYS A 69 -10.00 2.14 -0.52
CA LYS A 69 -10.60 3.28 -1.24
C LYS A 69 -9.97 4.61 -0.85
N ILE A 70 -9.67 4.81 0.44
CA ILE A 70 -8.96 6.00 0.92
C ILE A 70 -7.56 6.05 0.31
N LEU A 71 -6.83 4.93 0.31
CA LEU A 71 -5.50 4.86 -0.28
C LEU A 71 -5.53 5.28 -1.76
N LYS A 72 -6.44 4.71 -2.55
CA LYS A 72 -6.64 5.09 -3.95
C LYS A 72 -6.97 6.58 -4.12
N MET A 73 -7.80 7.13 -3.24
CA MET A 73 -8.13 8.55 -3.24
C MET A 73 -6.89 9.40 -2.95
N LEU A 74 -6.06 9.02 -1.98
CA LEU A 74 -4.82 9.73 -1.65
C LEU A 74 -3.85 9.74 -2.83
N TYR A 75 -3.69 8.62 -3.54
CA TYR A 75 -2.91 8.59 -4.78
C TYR A 75 -3.43 9.60 -5.80
N GLY A 76 -4.75 9.61 -6.04
CA GLY A 76 -5.39 10.58 -6.95
C GLY A 76 -5.19 12.04 -6.50
N LEU A 77 -5.29 12.32 -5.21
CA LEU A 77 -5.07 13.66 -4.64
C LEU A 77 -3.61 14.12 -4.78
N MET A 78 -2.66 13.18 -4.71
CA MET A 78 -1.23 13.43 -4.90
C MET A 78 -0.81 13.44 -6.37
N GLY A 79 -1.73 13.21 -7.32
CA GLY A 79 -1.41 13.08 -8.73
C GLY A 79 -0.61 11.83 -9.10
N LEU A 80 -0.55 10.84 -8.19
CA LEU A 80 0.11 9.56 -8.41
C LEU A 80 -0.81 8.58 -9.14
N PRO A 81 -0.32 7.84 -10.15
CA PRO A 81 -1.09 6.75 -10.74
C PRO A 81 -1.20 5.60 -9.74
N PHE A 82 -2.42 5.10 -9.53
CA PHE A 82 -2.62 3.88 -8.75
C PHE A 82 -2.32 2.65 -9.62
N SER A 83 -1.68 1.62 -9.04
CA SER A 83 -1.24 0.45 -9.79
C SER A 83 -2.41 -0.39 -10.32
N GLU A 84 -2.44 -0.62 -11.63
CA GLU A 84 -3.36 -1.56 -12.26
C GLU A 84 -3.15 -3.01 -11.79
N GLU A 85 -1.97 -3.35 -11.24
CA GLU A 85 -1.72 -4.66 -10.64
C GLU A 85 -2.33 -4.79 -9.24
N ALA A 86 -2.35 -3.69 -8.48
CA ALA A 86 -2.96 -3.65 -7.15
C ALA A 86 -4.49 -3.54 -7.20
N GLU A 87 -5.04 -2.92 -8.24
CA GLU A 87 -6.49 -2.70 -8.41
C GLU A 87 -7.38 -3.94 -8.14
N PRO A 88 -7.13 -5.12 -8.74
CA PRO A 88 -7.97 -6.30 -8.51
C PRO A 88 -7.86 -6.89 -7.10
N MET A 89 -6.82 -6.53 -6.32
CA MET A 89 -6.63 -7.04 -4.95
C MET A 89 -7.78 -6.62 -4.03
N GLY A 90 -8.40 -5.47 -4.30
CA GLY A 90 -9.56 -4.98 -3.54
C GLY A 90 -10.80 -5.89 -3.61
N ALA A 91 -10.87 -6.79 -4.60
CA ALA A 91 -12.00 -7.71 -4.77
C ALA A 91 -11.85 -9.04 -3.99
N ALA A 92 -10.68 -9.31 -3.39
CA ALA A 92 -10.40 -10.56 -2.67
C ALA A 92 -9.91 -10.28 -1.24
N PRO A 93 -10.72 -10.55 -0.19
CA PRO A 93 -10.42 -10.15 1.18
C PRO A 93 -9.05 -10.61 1.72
N ALA A 94 -8.67 -11.86 1.45
CA ALA A 94 -7.40 -12.41 1.92
C ALA A 94 -6.18 -11.83 1.17
N VAL A 95 -6.34 -11.49 -0.11
CA VAL A 95 -5.32 -10.79 -0.90
C VAL A 95 -5.18 -9.36 -0.39
N LEU A 96 -6.31 -8.67 -0.21
CA LEU A 96 -6.35 -7.30 0.29
C LEU A 96 -5.73 -7.18 1.68
N GLU A 97 -6.01 -8.13 2.58
CA GLU A 97 -5.39 -8.22 3.89
C GLU A 97 -3.86 -8.26 3.79
N TYR A 98 -3.33 -9.18 2.98
CA TYR A 98 -1.89 -9.36 2.87
C TYR A 98 -1.22 -8.16 2.15
N PHE A 99 -1.89 -7.59 1.15
CA PHE A 99 -1.46 -6.37 0.48
C PHE A 99 -1.37 -5.18 1.45
N LEU A 100 -2.42 -4.90 2.23
CA LEU A 100 -2.42 -3.79 3.18
C LEU A 100 -1.42 -4.00 4.32
N PHE A 101 -1.22 -5.25 4.76
CA PHE A 101 -0.15 -5.58 5.70
C PHE A 101 1.23 -5.21 5.12
N SER A 102 1.52 -5.62 3.90
CA SER A 102 2.80 -5.37 3.22
C SER A 102 3.00 -3.87 2.97
N PHE A 103 1.96 -3.20 2.46
CA PHE A 103 1.96 -1.76 2.23
C PHE A 103 2.28 -0.95 3.50
N THR A 104 1.64 -1.26 4.62
CA THR A 104 1.88 -0.53 5.87
C THR A 104 3.28 -0.79 6.43
N ALA A 105 3.81 -2.01 6.26
CA ALA A 105 5.18 -2.34 6.66
C ALA A 105 6.20 -1.55 5.82
N ASP A 106 6.09 -1.65 4.48
CA ASP A 106 6.95 -0.93 3.54
C ASP A 106 6.88 0.58 3.78
N PHE A 107 5.71 1.13 4.12
CA PHE A 107 5.56 2.57 4.33
C PHE A 107 6.36 3.04 5.54
N GLY A 108 6.34 2.26 6.63
CA GLY A 108 7.14 2.55 7.81
C GLY A 108 8.64 2.47 7.52
N GLU A 109 9.08 1.46 6.78
CA GLU A 109 10.48 1.27 6.38
C GLU A 109 10.96 2.43 5.49
N VAL A 110 10.23 2.78 4.43
CA VAL A 110 10.62 3.87 3.51
C VAL A 110 10.67 5.22 4.22
N ILE A 111 9.75 5.51 5.14
CA ILE A 111 9.81 6.75 5.92
C ILE A 111 11.06 6.77 6.82
N GLN A 112 11.43 5.64 7.43
CA GLN A 112 12.66 5.57 8.23
C GLN A 112 13.92 5.75 7.39
N ASP A 113 13.95 5.17 6.20
CA ASP A 113 15.07 5.33 5.27
C ASP A 113 15.21 6.78 4.82
N ILE A 114 14.11 7.46 4.47
CA ILE A 114 14.11 8.89 4.11
C ILE A 114 14.68 9.75 5.26
N ILE A 115 14.26 9.47 6.50
CA ILE A 115 14.76 10.21 7.67
C ILE A 115 16.25 9.96 7.87
N ALA A 116 16.72 8.71 7.70
CA ALA A 116 18.13 8.38 7.84
C ALA A 116 18.98 9.13 6.80
N ASP A 117 18.54 9.14 5.54
CA ASP A 117 19.24 9.81 4.42
C ASP A 117 19.34 11.33 4.61
N GLU A 118 18.36 11.99 5.24
CA GLU A 118 18.43 13.43 5.55
C GLU A 118 19.38 13.78 6.71
N THR A 119 19.76 12.78 7.52
CA THR A 119 20.67 12.97 8.67
C THR A 119 22.14 12.74 8.36
N GLU A 120 22.48 12.29 7.14
CA GLU A 120 23.84 12.13 6.63
C GLU A 120 24.42 13.43 6.03
#